data_AF-A0A9N9QER5-F1
#
_entry.id   AF-A0A9N9QER5-F1
#
_cell.length_a   1.000
_cell.length_b   1.000
_cell.length_c   1.000
_cell.angle_alpha   90.00
_cell.angle_beta   90.00
_cell.angle_gamma   90.00
#
_symmetry.space_group_name_H-M   'P 1'
#
loop_
_entity.id
_entity.type
_entity.pdbx_description
1 polymer ?
#
loop_
_entity_poly.entity_id
_entity_poly.type
_entity_poly.pdbx_seq_one_letter_code
_entity_poly.pdbx_strand_id
1 'polypeptide(L)'
;MTKLEDLVTAGSDVTLKEAKTILEKSKKGKLPIVCPDVGAAIGTREHDKERLALLVQAGLDVIVLDSSQGNSTYQVDMIKYIKTNYPDIEVIAGNVVTREKAKNLIQAGVDGLRVGMGSGSICITQKVMAVGRPQATAVYKISQYAKRFGVPVITDGGISSTGAIIKALALGASTVMMGSMLAPGEYFYVDGVRLKKYRGMGTIEAMSRKDAVGSAMSRYFHTEGDQLKVAQGVSESIVDKGSVLTYVPYLITGIKHGCQDIGARSLKQLSKMMNLEQLRF
;
A
#
# COMPACT_ATOMS: atom_id res chain seq x y z
N MET A 1 24.65 -4.95 -7.51
CA MET A 1 23.31 -4.68 -8.08
C MET A 1 23.29 -5.20 -9.52
N THR A 2 22.14 -5.61 -10.04
CA THR A 2 21.99 -6.01 -11.46
C THR A 2 22.10 -4.76 -12.34
N LYS A 3 22.92 -4.77 -13.38
CA LYS A 3 23.07 -3.63 -14.29
C LYS A 3 21.82 -3.47 -15.17
N LEU A 4 21.59 -2.27 -15.72
CA LEU A 4 20.45 -1.97 -16.61
C LEU A 4 20.40 -2.91 -17.83
N GLU A 5 21.57 -3.20 -18.41
CA GLU A 5 21.75 -4.15 -19.52
C GLU A 5 21.39 -5.60 -19.17
N ASP A 6 21.38 -5.93 -17.89
CA ASP A 6 21.07 -7.27 -17.36
C ASP A 6 19.61 -7.38 -16.87
N LEU A 7 18.79 -6.32 -17.00
CA LEU A 7 17.38 -6.34 -16.64
C LEU A 7 16.55 -6.93 -17.79
N VAL A 8 15.88 -8.05 -17.50
CA VAL A 8 14.92 -8.67 -18.42
C VAL A 8 13.62 -7.87 -18.37
N THR A 9 13.37 -6.95 -19.29
CA THR A 9 12.14 -6.13 -19.38
C THR A 9 11.17 -6.66 -20.45
N ALA A 10 9.90 -6.28 -20.37
CA ALA A 10 8.91 -6.52 -21.43
C ALA A 10 8.16 -5.22 -21.77
N GLY A 11 7.87 -5.01 -23.05
CA GLY A 11 7.06 -3.87 -23.50
C GLY A 11 5.59 -3.98 -23.06
N SER A 12 4.84 -2.88 -23.10
CA SER A 12 3.44 -2.81 -22.65
C SER A 12 2.50 -3.76 -23.41
N ASP A 13 2.85 -4.11 -24.65
CA ASP A 13 1.94 -4.79 -25.58
C ASP A 13 2.23 -6.28 -25.72
N VAL A 14 3.09 -6.86 -24.86
CA VAL A 14 3.44 -8.29 -24.98
C VAL A 14 2.26 -9.19 -24.64
N THR A 15 2.03 -10.18 -25.48
CA THR A 15 1.07 -11.24 -25.22
C THR A 15 1.53 -12.14 -24.06
N LEU A 16 0.59 -12.85 -23.42
CA LEU A 16 0.88 -13.81 -22.35
C LEU A 16 1.93 -14.87 -22.74
N LYS A 17 2.01 -15.24 -24.02
CA LYS A 17 2.97 -16.20 -24.54
C LYS A 17 4.38 -15.60 -24.65
N GLU A 18 4.48 -14.36 -25.10
CA GLU A 18 5.73 -13.61 -25.18
C GLU A 18 6.25 -13.27 -23.80
N ALA A 19 5.37 -12.84 -22.88
CA ALA A 19 5.72 -12.60 -21.48
C ALA A 19 6.31 -13.86 -20.81
N LYS A 20 5.75 -15.06 -21.06
CA LYS A 20 6.32 -16.34 -20.58
C LYS A 20 7.71 -16.62 -21.16
N THR A 21 7.90 -16.36 -22.45
CA THR A 21 9.20 -16.56 -23.11
C THR A 21 10.27 -15.58 -22.59
N ILE A 22 9.87 -14.36 -22.25
CA ILE A 22 10.74 -13.36 -21.62
C ILE A 22 11.06 -13.78 -20.17
N LEU A 23 10.08 -14.31 -19.42
CA LEU A 23 10.28 -14.87 -18.06
C LEU A 23 11.30 -15.99 -18.03
N GLU A 24 11.30 -16.88 -19.02
CA GLU A 24 12.23 -18.02 -19.09
C GLU A 24 13.70 -17.58 -19.12
N LYS A 25 13.98 -16.39 -19.68
CA LYS A 25 15.33 -15.80 -19.70
C LYS A 25 15.72 -15.14 -18.38
N SER A 26 14.76 -14.88 -17.50
CA SER A 26 14.99 -14.29 -16.17
C SER A 26 15.39 -15.37 -15.17
N LYS A 27 16.68 -15.43 -14.79
CA LYS A 27 17.20 -16.34 -13.74
C LYS A 27 16.50 -16.19 -12.37
N LYS A 28 15.67 -15.15 -12.17
CA LYS A 28 14.93 -14.87 -10.94
C LYS A 28 13.41 -14.84 -11.12
N GLY A 29 12.86 -15.24 -12.28
CA GLY A 29 11.43 -15.43 -12.48
C GLY A 29 10.55 -14.18 -12.27
N LYS A 30 11.09 -12.98 -12.49
CA LYS A 30 10.34 -11.72 -12.35
C LYS A 30 10.40 -10.93 -13.67
N LEU A 31 9.24 -10.68 -14.26
CA LEU A 31 9.06 -9.63 -15.27
C LEU A 31 8.93 -8.29 -14.55
N PRO A 32 9.72 -7.28 -14.91
CA PRO A 32 9.29 -5.90 -14.89
C PRO A 32 8.22 -5.79 -15.97
N ILE A 33 6.97 -5.92 -15.54
CA ILE A 33 5.84 -5.60 -16.39
C ILE A 33 5.85 -4.07 -16.52
N VAL A 34 6.10 -3.54 -17.71
CA VAL A 34 5.89 -2.13 -18.03
C VAL A 34 4.40 -1.99 -18.33
N CYS A 35 3.58 -1.96 -17.28
CA CYS A 35 2.21 -1.48 -17.40
C CYS A 35 2.25 0.05 -17.45
N PRO A 36 1.31 0.73 -18.14
CA PRO A 36 0.94 2.07 -17.74
C PRO A 36 0.44 2.04 -16.28
N ASP A 37 0.78 3.05 -15.48
CA ASP A 37 0.41 3.22 -14.07
C ASP A 37 1.15 2.29 -13.08
N VAL A 38 2.49 2.41 -13.01
CA VAL A 38 3.33 1.71 -12.04
C VAL A 38 3.52 2.52 -10.77
N GLY A 39 3.26 1.87 -9.62
CA GLY A 39 3.53 2.41 -8.30
C GLY A 39 4.70 1.75 -7.59
N ALA A 40 5.45 2.53 -6.82
CA ALA A 40 6.54 2.04 -5.98
C ALA A 40 6.49 2.67 -4.59
N ALA A 41 7.20 2.06 -3.63
CA ALA A 41 7.33 2.57 -2.27
C ALA A 41 8.79 2.85 -1.91
N ILE A 42 9.02 3.99 -1.25
CA ILE A 42 10.33 4.39 -0.72
C ILE A 42 10.21 4.85 0.73
N GLY A 43 11.35 4.92 1.42
CA GLY A 43 11.42 5.59 2.72
C GLY A 43 11.43 7.11 2.57
N THR A 44 11.86 7.80 3.62
CA THR A 44 11.93 9.27 3.67
C THR A 44 13.31 9.76 4.11
N ARG A 45 14.36 8.97 3.88
CA ARG A 45 15.75 9.34 4.21
C ARG A 45 16.44 9.93 2.99
N GLU A 46 17.57 10.58 3.22
CA GLU A 46 18.32 11.22 2.12
C GLU A 46 18.71 10.25 1.01
N HIS A 47 19.14 9.04 1.34
CA HIS A 47 19.47 8.01 0.35
C HIS A 47 18.25 7.51 -0.46
N ASP A 48 17.02 7.73 0.04
CA ASP A 48 15.81 7.38 -0.72
C ASP A 48 15.62 8.32 -1.94
N LYS A 49 16.27 9.49 -1.98
CA LYS A 49 16.24 10.40 -3.14
C LYS A 49 16.93 9.77 -4.35
N GLU A 50 18.05 9.08 -4.15
CA GLU A 50 18.74 8.35 -5.21
C GLU A 50 17.88 7.17 -5.71
N ARG A 51 17.24 6.45 -4.79
CA ARG A 51 16.30 5.39 -5.15
C ARG A 51 15.14 5.93 -5.98
N LEU A 52 14.57 7.08 -5.59
CA LEU A 52 13.52 7.73 -6.35
C LEU A 52 13.99 8.09 -7.75
N ALA A 53 15.16 8.71 -7.90
CA ALA A 53 15.68 9.10 -9.20
C ALA A 53 15.77 7.91 -10.17
N LEU A 54 16.24 6.76 -9.68
CA LEU A 54 16.30 5.53 -10.48
C LEU A 54 14.92 4.98 -10.83
N LEU A 55 13.94 5.08 -9.94
CA LEU A 55 12.56 4.65 -10.22
C LEU A 55 11.88 5.56 -11.25
N VAL A 56 12.07 6.88 -11.12
CA VAL A 56 11.56 7.86 -12.10
C VAL A 56 12.19 7.61 -13.47
N GLN A 57 13.50 7.37 -13.54
CA GLN A 57 14.17 7.01 -14.79
C GLN A 57 13.60 5.73 -15.43
N ALA A 58 13.11 4.80 -14.61
CA ALA A 58 12.46 3.56 -15.07
C ALA A 58 10.99 3.76 -15.50
N GLY A 59 10.44 4.97 -15.43
CA GLY A 59 9.06 5.29 -15.81
C GLY A 59 8.03 5.07 -14.71
N LEU A 60 8.37 5.40 -13.46
CA LEU A 60 7.41 5.39 -12.34
C LEU A 60 6.34 6.47 -12.53
N ASP A 61 5.07 6.17 -12.25
CA ASP A 61 3.97 7.16 -12.31
C ASP A 61 3.60 7.69 -10.91
N VAL A 62 3.56 6.81 -9.91
CA VAL A 62 3.14 7.14 -8.54
C VAL A 62 4.10 6.61 -7.49
N ILE A 63 4.42 7.44 -6.49
CA ILE A 63 5.30 7.06 -5.38
C ILE A 63 4.56 7.09 -4.04
N VAL A 64 4.72 6.01 -3.27
CA VAL A 64 4.21 5.88 -1.90
C VAL A 64 5.35 6.10 -0.90
N LEU A 65 5.21 7.11 -0.04
CA LEU A 65 6.13 7.31 1.09
C LEU A 65 5.74 6.37 2.24
N ASP A 66 6.54 5.32 2.47
CA ASP A 66 6.21 4.25 3.40
C ASP A 66 6.71 4.54 4.81
N SER A 67 5.80 4.93 5.70
CA SER A 67 6.06 5.10 7.13
C SER A 67 4.95 4.48 7.97
N SER A 68 5.31 4.00 9.17
CA SER A 68 4.30 3.64 10.18
C SER A 68 3.51 4.85 10.68
N GLN A 69 4.14 6.03 10.70
CA GLN A 69 3.57 7.32 11.11
C GLN A 69 4.14 8.43 10.22
N GLY A 70 3.37 8.86 9.21
CA GLY A 70 3.87 9.74 8.15
C GLY A 70 4.00 11.22 8.50
N ASN A 71 3.35 11.70 9.57
CA ASN A 71 3.45 13.08 10.00
C ASN A 71 4.78 13.31 10.74
N SER A 72 5.82 13.59 9.97
CA SER A 72 7.19 13.85 10.39
C SER A 72 7.81 14.92 9.48
N THR A 73 8.82 15.66 9.97
CA THR A 73 9.58 16.61 9.16
C THR A 73 10.20 15.93 7.95
N TYR A 74 10.80 14.75 8.13
CA TYR A 74 11.40 13.95 7.04
C TYR A 74 10.44 13.69 5.88
N GLN A 75 9.21 13.26 6.17
CA GLN A 75 8.24 12.97 5.10
C GLN A 75 7.71 14.25 4.47
N VAL A 76 7.46 15.31 5.25
CA VAL A 76 7.02 16.61 4.72
C VAL A 76 8.06 17.19 3.77
N ASP A 77 9.34 17.12 4.14
CA ASP A 77 10.43 17.63 3.31
C ASP A 77 10.64 16.76 2.06
N MET A 78 10.47 15.44 2.18
CA MET A 78 10.49 14.53 1.02
C MET A 78 9.34 14.85 0.05
N ILE A 79 8.12 15.08 0.52
CA ILE A 79 6.99 15.47 -0.36
C ILE A 79 7.35 16.72 -1.14
N LYS A 80 7.82 17.78 -0.46
CA LYS A 80 8.22 19.03 -1.11
C LYS A 80 9.33 18.81 -2.13
N TYR A 81 10.35 18.04 -1.77
CA TYR A 81 11.44 17.67 -2.68
C TYR A 81 10.91 17.01 -3.95
N ILE A 82 10.00 16.03 -3.84
CA ILE A 82 9.42 15.33 -4.99
C ILE A 82 8.60 16.28 -5.85
N LYS A 83 7.70 17.07 -5.25
CA LYS A 83 6.86 18.02 -6.01
C LYS A 83 7.69 19.11 -6.71
N THR A 84 8.87 19.45 -6.20
CA THR A 84 9.79 20.41 -6.86
C THR A 84 10.61 19.77 -7.98
N ASN A 85 11.16 18.57 -7.78
CA ASN A 85 12.12 17.97 -8.73
C ASN A 85 11.46 17.04 -9.76
N TYR A 86 10.30 16.47 -9.42
CA TYR A 86 9.58 15.49 -10.22
C TYR A 86 8.07 15.83 -10.21
N PRO A 87 7.66 16.99 -10.78
CA PRO A 87 6.29 17.49 -10.68
C PRO A 87 5.25 16.57 -11.31
N ASP A 88 5.64 15.77 -12.30
CA ASP A 88 4.77 14.82 -13.01
C ASP A 88 4.50 13.54 -12.22
N ILE A 89 5.25 13.28 -11.13
CA ILE A 89 5.06 12.12 -10.27
C ILE A 89 3.99 12.41 -9.23
N GLU A 90 2.98 11.55 -9.17
CA GLU A 90 1.97 11.60 -8.11
C GLU A 90 2.54 11.04 -6.80
N VAL A 91 2.29 11.74 -5.68
CA VAL A 91 2.80 11.38 -4.36
C VAL A 91 1.67 10.93 -3.46
N ILE A 92 1.76 9.70 -2.95
CA ILE A 92 0.92 9.17 -1.87
C ILE A 92 1.71 9.20 -0.57
N ALA A 93 1.23 9.94 0.44
CA ALA A 93 1.89 10.05 1.73
C ALA A 93 1.09 9.40 2.86
N GLY A 94 1.80 8.93 3.88
CA GLY A 94 1.23 8.22 5.01
C GLY A 94 2.27 7.44 5.84
N ASN A 95 1.83 6.62 6.79
CA ASN A 95 0.43 6.43 7.14
C ASN A 95 -0.08 7.50 8.13
N VAL A 96 -1.35 7.89 8.01
CA VAL A 96 -2.02 8.80 8.96
C VAL A 96 -3.31 8.21 9.52
N VAL A 97 -3.69 8.60 10.74
CA VAL A 97 -4.94 8.16 11.40
C VAL A 97 -5.74 9.30 12.06
N THR A 98 -5.25 10.54 11.98
CA THR A 98 -5.94 11.74 12.50
C THR A 98 -6.01 12.83 11.44
N ARG A 99 -6.97 13.75 11.63
CA ARG A 99 -7.20 14.88 10.73
C ARG A 99 -6.01 15.84 10.74
N GLU A 100 -5.42 16.07 11.90
CA GLU A 100 -4.30 16.98 12.12
C GLU A 100 -3.06 16.49 11.36
N LYS A 101 -2.81 15.16 11.39
CA LYS A 101 -1.73 14.54 10.59
C LYS A 101 -2.01 14.64 9.10
N ALA A 102 -3.25 14.39 8.67
CA ALA A 102 -3.65 14.52 7.27
C ALA A 102 -3.50 15.97 6.77
N LYS A 103 -3.88 16.97 7.58
CA LYS A 103 -3.70 18.40 7.28
C LYS A 103 -2.26 18.73 6.91
N ASN A 104 -1.30 18.29 7.71
CA ASN A 104 0.11 18.60 7.49
C ASN A 104 0.62 18.04 6.15
N LEU A 105 0.24 16.80 5.79
CA LEU A 105 0.64 16.18 4.53
C LEU A 105 -0.07 16.81 3.32
N ILE A 106 -1.35 17.18 3.46
CA ILE A 106 -2.08 17.94 2.44
C ILE A 106 -1.41 19.30 2.19
N GLN A 107 -1.06 20.03 3.26
CA GLN A 107 -0.36 21.31 3.15
C GLN A 107 1.05 21.18 2.55
N ALA A 108 1.68 20.01 2.67
CA ALA A 108 2.96 19.72 2.03
C ALA A 108 2.84 19.50 0.51
N GLY A 109 1.62 19.28 -0.03
CA GLY A 109 1.37 19.09 -1.45
C GLY A 109 1.22 17.63 -1.89
N VAL A 110 0.73 16.75 -1.00
CA VAL A 110 0.46 15.35 -1.36
C VAL A 110 -0.73 15.20 -2.32
N ASP A 111 -0.64 14.25 -3.26
CA ASP A 111 -1.70 13.95 -4.23
C ASP A 111 -2.67 12.86 -3.71
N GLY A 112 -2.25 12.01 -2.76
CA GLY A 112 -3.11 11.02 -2.10
C GLY A 112 -2.69 10.67 -0.68
N LEU A 113 -3.65 10.25 0.16
CA LEU A 113 -3.37 9.86 1.55
C LEU A 113 -3.51 8.37 1.78
N ARG A 114 -2.50 7.75 2.38
CA ARG A 114 -2.55 6.37 2.90
C ARG A 114 -2.95 6.38 4.38
N VAL A 115 -4.08 5.76 4.69
CA VAL A 115 -4.72 5.81 6.00
C VAL A 115 -4.73 4.45 6.68
N GLY A 116 -4.15 4.38 7.88
CA GLY A 116 -4.21 3.19 8.74
C GLY A 116 -2.96 2.99 9.59
N MET A 117 -3.14 2.67 10.86
CA MET A 117 -2.03 2.40 11.79
C MET A 117 -2.48 1.38 12.83
N GLY A 118 -1.86 0.19 12.81
CA GLY A 118 -2.20 -0.91 13.71
C GLY A 118 -3.40 -1.76 13.27
N SER A 119 -3.96 -1.54 12.08
CA SER A 119 -5.16 -2.24 11.59
C SER A 119 -4.87 -3.45 10.69
N GLY A 120 -3.63 -3.60 10.21
CA GLY A 120 -3.23 -4.75 9.39
C GLY A 120 -3.29 -6.07 10.17
N SER A 121 -3.65 -7.17 9.51
CA SER A 121 -3.82 -8.49 10.17
C SER A 121 -2.57 -8.99 10.89
N ILE A 122 -1.40 -8.60 10.41
CA ILE A 122 -0.07 -8.97 10.92
C ILE A 122 0.59 -7.84 11.74
N CYS A 123 -0.15 -6.79 12.07
CA CYS A 123 0.38 -5.62 12.75
C CYS A 123 0.09 -5.71 14.25
N ILE A 124 1.13 -5.52 15.07
CA ILE A 124 1.02 -5.50 16.54
C ILE A 124 1.32 -4.11 17.12
N THR A 125 1.42 -3.07 16.28
CA THR A 125 1.74 -1.69 16.70
C THR A 125 0.81 -1.18 17.81
N GLN A 126 -0.50 -1.43 17.76
CA GLN A 126 -1.40 -0.99 18.84
C GLN A 126 -1.10 -1.69 20.18
N LYS A 127 -0.72 -2.97 20.14
CA LYS A 127 -0.40 -3.75 21.33
C LYS A 127 0.94 -3.35 21.95
N VAL A 128 1.96 -3.12 21.11
CA VAL A 128 3.33 -2.88 21.58
C VAL A 128 3.60 -1.39 21.80
N MET A 129 3.09 -0.51 20.92
CA MET A 129 3.34 0.93 20.97
C MET A 129 2.21 1.73 21.61
N ALA A 130 1.07 1.11 21.94
CA ALA A 130 -0.14 1.78 22.46
C ALA A 130 -0.66 2.93 21.57
N VAL A 131 -0.28 2.94 20.28
CA VAL A 131 -0.64 3.99 19.32
C VAL A 131 -1.26 3.37 18.08
N GLY A 132 -2.36 3.95 17.64
CA GLY A 132 -3.08 3.56 16.44
C GLY A 132 -4.48 4.15 16.45
N ARG A 133 -5.36 3.64 15.60
CA ARG A 133 -6.79 4.01 15.63
C ARG A 133 -7.64 2.91 14.99
N PRO A 134 -8.88 2.68 15.46
CA PRO A 134 -9.84 1.86 14.73
C PRO A 134 -10.00 2.34 13.28
N GLN A 135 -9.83 1.43 12.32
CA GLN A 135 -9.67 1.76 10.89
C GLN A 135 -10.88 2.52 10.33
N ALA A 136 -12.09 2.06 10.62
CA ALA A 136 -13.32 2.71 10.16
C ALA A 136 -13.40 4.18 10.59
N THR A 137 -13.12 4.45 11.87
CA THR A 137 -13.09 5.81 12.42
C THR A 137 -11.99 6.68 11.80
N ALA A 138 -10.80 6.09 11.54
CA ALA A 138 -9.70 6.80 10.90
C ALA A 138 -10.06 7.21 9.46
N VAL A 139 -10.55 6.26 8.66
CA VAL A 139 -10.98 6.48 7.27
C VAL A 139 -12.10 7.51 7.21
N TYR A 140 -13.14 7.39 8.04
CA TYR A 140 -14.25 8.33 8.06
C TYR A 140 -13.80 9.76 8.36
N LYS A 141 -13.03 9.96 9.45
CA LYS A 141 -12.62 11.31 9.86
C LYS A 141 -11.62 11.95 8.89
N ILE A 142 -10.72 11.16 8.30
CA ILE A 142 -9.73 11.69 7.35
C ILE A 142 -10.36 11.98 6.00
N SER A 143 -11.21 11.09 5.47
CA SER A 143 -11.88 11.31 4.18
C SER A 143 -12.78 12.56 4.19
N GLN A 144 -13.54 12.78 5.27
CA GLN A 144 -14.36 13.99 5.45
C GLN A 144 -13.55 15.29 5.41
N TYR A 145 -12.28 15.23 5.80
CA TYR A 145 -11.38 16.38 5.75
C TYR A 145 -10.68 16.50 4.39
N ALA A 146 -10.04 15.42 3.93
CA ALA A 146 -9.24 15.38 2.70
C ALA A 146 -10.07 15.75 1.46
N LYS A 147 -11.34 15.36 1.44
CA LYS A 147 -12.29 15.68 0.37
C LYS A 147 -12.44 17.19 0.12
N ARG A 148 -12.29 18.03 1.15
CA ARG A 148 -12.38 19.50 1.01
C ARG A 148 -11.27 20.08 0.13
N PHE A 149 -10.20 19.31 -0.06
CA PHE A 149 -9.03 19.66 -0.85
C PHE A 149 -8.91 18.79 -2.12
N GLY A 150 -9.90 17.94 -2.40
CA GLY A 150 -9.85 17.02 -3.54
C GLY A 150 -8.84 15.88 -3.40
N VAL A 151 -8.27 15.64 -2.21
CA VAL A 151 -7.24 14.62 -2.01
C VAL A 151 -7.88 13.24 -1.73
N PRO A 152 -7.66 12.22 -2.59
CA PRO A 152 -8.18 10.87 -2.39
C PRO A 152 -7.56 10.17 -1.17
N VAL A 153 -8.33 9.24 -0.60
CA VAL A 153 -7.94 8.45 0.58
C VAL A 153 -7.89 6.97 0.25
N ILE A 154 -6.74 6.36 0.53
CA ILE A 154 -6.51 4.91 0.45
C ILE A 154 -6.64 4.33 1.86
N THR A 155 -7.60 3.43 2.09
CA THR A 155 -7.62 2.66 3.34
C THR A 155 -6.60 1.53 3.27
N ASP A 156 -5.69 1.46 4.23
CA ASP A 156 -4.67 0.42 4.31
C ASP A 156 -4.74 -0.32 5.64
N GLY A 157 -4.95 -1.64 5.57
CA GLY A 157 -5.12 -2.51 6.73
C GLY A 157 -6.60 -2.81 7.06
N GLY A 158 -6.82 -3.99 7.65
CA GLY A 158 -8.16 -4.43 8.11
C GLY A 158 -9.11 -4.90 7.01
N ILE A 159 -8.67 -4.98 5.75
CA ILE A 159 -9.49 -5.45 4.62
C ILE A 159 -9.33 -6.96 4.47
N SER A 160 -10.33 -7.71 4.92
CA SER A 160 -10.35 -9.18 4.90
C SER A 160 -11.47 -9.78 4.05
N SER A 161 -12.42 -8.97 3.59
CA SER A 161 -13.59 -9.43 2.82
C SER A 161 -14.12 -8.33 1.89
N THR A 162 -14.96 -8.71 0.92
CA THR A 162 -15.69 -7.76 0.06
C THR A 162 -16.53 -6.79 0.88
N GLY A 163 -17.16 -7.27 1.96
CA GLY A 163 -17.90 -6.41 2.90
C GLY A 163 -17.02 -5.35 3.57
N ALA A 164 -15.78 -5.67 3.93
CA ALA A 164 -14.83 -4.69 4.47
C ALA A 164 -14.44 -3.63 3.43
N ILE A 165 -14.29 -4.03 2.16
CA ILE A 165 -14.03 -3.12 1.04
C ILE A 165 -15.19 -2.13 0.90
N ILE A 166 -16.43 -2.63 0.78
CA ILE A 166 -17.62 -1.79 0.60
C ILE A 166 -17.80 -0.84 1.78
N LYS A 167 -17.63 -1.31 3.02
CA LYS A 167 -17.70 -0.46 4.21
C LYS A 167 -16.68 0.67 4.16
N ALA A 168 -15.44 0.40 3.77
CA ALA A 168 -14.43 1.45 3.70
C ALA A 168 -14.73 2.49 2.59
N LEU A 169 -15.20 2.04 1.43
CA LEU A 169 -15.63 2.92 0.34
C LEU A 169 -16.84 3.78 0.75
N ALA A 170 -17.82 3.17 1.44
CA ALA A 170 -18.99 3.86 1.96
C ALA A 170 -18.63 4.91 3.03
N LEU A 171 -17.61 4.63 3.86
CA LEU A 171 -17.07 5.57 4.85
C LEU A 171 -16.25 6.72 4.24
N GLY A 172 -16.04 6.72 2.92
CA GLY A 172 -15.41 7.83 2.19
C GLY A 172 -14.00 7.55 1.66
N ALA A 173 -13.48 6.32 1.76
CA ALA A 173 -12.25 5.97 1.05
C ALA A 173 -12.48 6.01 -0.47
N SER A 174 -11.46 6.43 -1.22
CA SER A 174 -11.43 6.40 -2.68
C SER A 174 -11.00 5.02 -3.20
N THR A 175 -10.03 4.40 -2.52
CA THR A 175 -9.51 3.06 -2.85
C THR A 175 -9.16 2.28 -1.58
N VAL A 176 -8.91 0.98 -1.75
CA VAL A 176 -8.49 0.09 -0.66
C VAL A 176 -7.16 -0.58 -1.00
N MET A 177 -6.27 -0.67 -0.02
CA MET A 177 -5.00 -1.39 -0.12
C MET A 177 -5.11 -2.71 0.66
N MET A 178 -4.70 -3.80 0.01
CA MET A 178 -4.86 -5.17 0.53
C MET A 178 -3.52 -5.90 0.56
N GLY A 179 -3.13 -6.35 1.76
CA GLY A 179 -1.96 -7.21 1.94
C GLY A 179 -2.33 -8.70 1.95
N SER A 180 -2.97 -9.17 3.03
CA SER A 180 -3.27 -10.59 3.26
C SER A 180 -4.19 -11.24 2.21
N MET A 181 -4.97 -10.43 1.48
CA MET A 181 -5.82 -10.92 0.40
C MET A 181 -5.06 -11.21 -0.89
N LEU A 182 -3.87 -10.63 -1.08
CA LEU A 182 -3.09 -10.67 -2.33
C LEU A 182 -1.61 -11.05 -2.09
N ALA A 183 -1.29 -11.67 -0.96
CA ALA A 183 0.11 -11.80 -0.57
C ALA A 183 0.93 -12.68 -1.55
N PRO A 184 2.12 -12.21 -1.95
CA PRO A 184 3.03 -12.98 -2.80
C PRO A 184 3.83 -14.00 -1.97
N GLY A 185 4.36 -15.02 -2.62
CA GLY A 185 5.25 -15.99 -1.98
C GLY A 185 5.17 -17.38 -2.59
N GLU A 186 6.14 -18.21 -2.24
CA GLU A 186 6.16 -19.63 -2.57
C GLU A 186 5.17 -20.42 -1.71
N TYR A 187 4.68 -21.51 -2.27
CA TYR A 187 3.74 -22.40 -1.62
C TYR A 187 4.46 -23.45 -0.78
N PHE A 188 3.86 -23.80 0.35
CA PHE A 188 4.22 -24.97 1.15
C PHE A 188 2.97 -25.62 1.72
N TYR A 189 3.10 -26.83 2.28
CA TYR A 189 1.99 -27.58 2.86
C TYR A 189 2.21 -27.79 4.35
N VAL A 190 1.14 -27.64 5.13
CA VAL A 190 1.06 -28.01 6.55
C VAL A 190 -0.25 -28.75 6.73
N ASP A 191 -0.19 -29.99 7.22
CA ASP A 191 -1.36 -30.84 7.48
C ASP A 191 -2.31 -30.95 6.27
N GLY A 192 -1.75 -31.05 5.06
CA GLY A 192 -2.51 -31.14 3.81
C GLY A 192 -3.08 -29.81 3.28
N VAL A 193 -2.93 -28.71 4.02
CA VAL A 193 -3.38 -27.38 3.60
C VAL A 193 -2.25 -26.65 2.86
N ARG A 194 -2.56 -26.11 1.67
CA ARG A 194 -1.62 -25.30 0.89
C ARG A 194 -1.58 -23.86 1.39
N LEU A 195 -0.40 -23.41 1.80
CA LEU A 195 -0.17 -22.12 2.45
C LEU A 195 0.91 -21.30 1.75
N LYS A 196 0.92 -19.99 2.03
CA LYS A 196 2.01 -19.04 1.73
C LYS A 196 2.44 -18.30 2.98
N LYS A 197 3.73 -17.92 3.05
CA LYS A 197 4.24 -17.07 4.14
C LYS A 197 3.80 -15.63 3.89
N TYR A 198 3.24 -14.99 4.92
CA TYR A 198 2.85 -13.59 4.90
C TYR A 198 3.38 -12.91 6.16
N ARG A 199 4.16 -11.84 6.00
CA ARG A 199 4.86 -11.21 7.13
C ARG A 199 4.84 -9.70 7.09
N GLY A 200 4.91 -9.11 8.28
CA GLY A 200 4.91 -7.67 8.44
C GLY A 200 6.30 -7.10 8.16
N MET A 201 6.36 -5.91 7.59
CA MET A 201 7.63 -5.21 7.43
C MET A 201 8.27 -4.87 8.78
N GLY A 202 7.49 -4.81 9.87
CA GLY A 202 7.96 -4.59 11.25
C GLY A 202 8.32 -5.86 12.01
N THR A 203 8.47 -6.99 11.34
CA THR A 203 9.00 -8.22 11.96
C THR A 203 10.52 -8.12 12.11
N ILE A 204 11.10 -8.80 13.11
CA ILE A 204 12.56 -8.87 13.25
C ILE A 204 13.20 -9.45 11.98
N GLU A 205 12.57 -10.46 11.39
CA GLU A 205 13.02 -11.06 10.12
C GLU A 205 13.09 -10.02 8.98
N ALA A 206 12.02 -9.23 8.78
CA ALA A 206 12.01 -8.19 7.75
C ALA A 206 13.01 -7.06 8.05
N MET A 207 13.16 -6.67 9.31
CA MET A 207 14.12 -5.64 9.76
C MET A 207 15.57 -6.12 9.80
N SER A 208 15.83 -7.42 9.68
CA SER A 208 17.20 -7.98 9.71
C SER A 208 17.70 -8.41 8.34
N ARG A 209 16.88 -8.23 7.29
CA ARG A 209 17.30 -8.45 5.90
C ARG A 209 18.30 -7.40 5.46
N LYS A 210 19.55 -7.82 5.26
CA LYS A 210 20.64 -6.97 4.75
C LYS A 210 20.45 -6.57 3.28
N ASP A 211 19.69 -7.37 2.53
CA ASP A 211 19.49 -7.21 1.09
C ASP A 211 18.63 -5.99 0.72
N ALA A 212 17.91 -5.42 1.68
CA ALA A 212 16.91 -4.37 1.48
C ALA A 212 17.28 -3.04 2.14
N VAL A 213 18.57 -2.66 2.15
CA VAL A 213 19.12 -1.35 2.58
C VAL A 213 18.29 -0.67 3.69
N GLY A 214 18.02 -1.39 4.78
CA GLY A 214 17.30 -0.86 5.95
C GLY A 214 15.90 -0.27 5.72
N SER A 215 15.23 -0.45 4.57
CA SER A 215 13.94 0.21 4.28
C SER A 215 12.86 -0.13 5.31
N ALA A 216 12.81 -1.39 5.73
CA ALA A 216 11.97 -1.85 6.84
C ALA A 216 12.38 -1.23 8.18
N MET A 217 13.68 -1.14 8.47
CA MET A 217 14.19 -0.56 9.73
C MET A 217 13.88 0.93 9.84
N SER A 218 14.17 1.69 8.78
CA SER A 218 13.92 3.13 8.68
C SER A 218 12.45 3.47 8.91
N ARG A 219 11.53 2.66 8.36
CA ARG A 219 10.07 2.77 8.54
C ARG A 219 9.61 2.69 10.01
N TYR A 220 10.33 1.93 10.84
CA TYR A 220 10.03 1.75 12.27
C TYR A 220 11.03 2.47 13.17
N PHE A 221 11.72 3.49 12.64
CA PHE A 221 12.67 4.34 13.37
C PHE A 221 13.84 3.60 14.01
N HIS A 222 14.27 2.49 13.39
CA HIS A 222 15.46 1.75 13.80
C HIS A 222 16.66 2.07 12.92
N THR A 223 17.86 2.08 13.52
CA THR A 223 19.14 2.21 12.82
C THR A 223 19.96 0.92 12.89
N GLU A 224 20.94 0.74 11.99
CA GLU A 224 21.77 -0.48 11.95
C GLU A 224 22.54 -0.76 13.24
N GLY A 225 22.83 0.28 14.03
CA GLY A 225 23.53 0.19 15.31
C GLY A 225 22.64 -0.11 16.52
N ASP A 226 21.32 -0.20 16.35
CA ASP A 226 20.40 -0.43 17.47
C ASP A 226 20.59 -1.86 18.04
N GLN A 227 21.02 -1.95 19.30
CA GLN A 227 21.16 -3.24 20.00
C GLN A 227 19.81 -3.93 20.24
N LEU A 228 18.73 -3.15 20.36
CA LEU A 228 17.39 -3.64 20.64
C LEU A 228 16.42 -3.20 19.54
N LYS A 229 15.87 -4.16 18.81
CA LYS A 229 14.82 -3.93 17.79
C LYS A 229 13.46 -4.33 18.35
N VAL A 230 12.50 -3.42 18.31
CA VAL A 230 11.15 -3.69 18.82
C VAL A 230 10.24 -4.11 17.67
N ALA A 231 9.76 -5.35 17.69
CA ALA A 231 8.87 -5.85 16.66
C ALA A 231 7.51 -5.13 16.68
N GLN A 232 7.06 -4.68 15.51
CA GLN A 232 5.74 -4.07 15.30
C GLN A 232 4.85 -4.88 14.35
N GLY A 233 5.34 -6.03 13.87
CA GLY A 233 4.58 -6.99 13.09
C GLY A 233 4.92 -8.42 13.43
N VAL A 234 4.08 -9.34 12.95
CA VAL A 234 4.25 -10.79 13.06
C VAL A 234 4.38 -11.44 11.68
N SER A 235 4.87 -12.68 11.67
CA SER A 235 4.90 -13.56 10.50
C SER A 235 3.83 -14.63 10.68
N GLU A 236 2.99 -14.81 9.68
CA GLU A 236 1.90 -15.78 9.66
C GLU A 236 1.91 -16.58 8.35
N SER A 237 1.09 -17.62 8.30
CA SER A 237 0.84 -18.39 7.09
C SER A 237 -0.59 -18.16 6.64
N ILE A 238 -0.79 -17.87 5.36
CA ILE A 238 -2.13 -17.67 4.78
C ILE A 238 -2.47 -18.80 3.83
N VAL A 239 -3.75 -19.14 3.78
CA VAL A 239 -4.28 -20.13 2.83
C VAL A 239 -4.18 -19.61 1.41
N ASP A 240 -3.88 -20.50 0.46
CA ASP A 240 -3.92 -20.21 -0.97
C ASP A 240 -5.31 -19.70 -1.39
N LYS A 241 -5.34 -18.55 -2.06
CA LYS A 241 -6.57 -17.93 -2.60
C LYS A 241 -6.66 -18.05 -4.12
N GLY A 242 -5.73 -18.78 -4.73
CA GLY A 242 -5.65 -18.94 -6.18
C GLY A 242 -5.03 -17.73 -6.88
N SER A 243 -5.28 -17.64 -8.19
CA SER A 243 -4.74 -16.60 -9.05
C SER A 243 -5.47 -15.27 -8.87
N VAL A 244 -4.73 -14.16 -8.89
CA VAL A 244 -5.30 -12.80 -8.91
C VAL A 244 -6.21 -12.57 -10.12
N LEU A 245 -5.93 -13.27 -11.24
CA LEU A 245 -6.74 -13.20 -12.46
C LEU A 245 -8.17 -13.71 -12.26
N THR A 246 -8.40 -14.55 -11.26
CA THR A 246 -9.73 -15.07 -10.90
C THR A 246 -10.27 -14.35 -9.66
N TYR A 247 -9.41 -14.09 -8.70
CA TYR A 247 -9.80 -13.53 -7.41
C TYR A 247 -10.20 -12.05 -7.50
N VAL A 248 -9.52 -11.23 -8.30
CA VAL A 248 -9.87 -9.80 -8.48
C VAL A 248 -11.24 -9.64 -9.15
N PRO A 249 -11.59 -10.35 -10.24
CA PRO A 249 -12.94 -10.34 -10.79
C PRO A 249 -14.03 -10.74 -9.78
N TYR A 250 -13.75 -11.72 -8.92
CA TYR A 250 -14.66 -12.11 -7.83
C TYR A 250 -14.88 -10.93 -6.86
N LEU A 251 -13.81 -10.25 -6.42
CA LEU A 251 -13.92 -9.08 -5.55
C LEU A 251 -14.72 -7.95 -6.20
N ILE A 252 -14.45 -7.64 -7.47
CA ILE A 252 -15.17 -6.62 -8.23
C ILE A 252 -16.66 -6.95 -8.31
N THR A 253 -17.01 -8.22 -8.58
CA THR A 253 -18.40 -8.67 -8.64
C THR A 253 -19.09 -8.54 -7.29
N GLY A 254 -18.41 -8.94 -6.20
CA GLY A 254 -18.92 -8.75 -4.84
C GLY A 254 -19.14 -7.28 -4.47
N ILE A 255 -18.25 -6.38 -4.89
CA ILE A 255 -18.42 -4.93 -4.70
C ILE A 255 -19.63 -4.42 -5.50
N LYS A 256 -19.81 -4.85 -6.75
CA LYS A 256 -20.97 -4.48 -7.58
C LYS A 256 -22.29 -4.92 -6.94
N HIS A 257 -22.39 -6.16 -6.46
CA HIS A 257 -23.58 -6.65 -5.75
C HIS A 257 -23.82 -5.85 -4.47
N GLY A 258 -22.78 -5.59 -3.67
CA GLY A 258 -22.94 -4.75 -2.47
C GLY A 258 -23.38 -3.32 -2.78
N CYS A 259 -22.91 -2.72 -3.87
CA CYS A 259 -23.40 -1.42 -4.32
C CYS A 259 -24.86 -1.48 -4.80
N GLN A 260 -25.26 -2.56 -5.48
CA GLN A 260 -26.65 -2.80 -5.88
C GLN A 260 -27.58 -2.88 -4.67
N ASP A 261 -27.21 -3.65 -3.65
CA ASP A 261 -28.01 -3.82 -2.42
C ASP A 261 -28.14 -2.50 -1.64
N ILE A 262 -27.09 -1.66 -1.65
CA ILE A 262 -27.12 -0.31 -1.07
C ILE A 262 -27.96 0.67 -1.91
N GLY A 263 -28.20 0.37 -3.19
CA GLY A 263 -28.88 1.27 -4.13
C GLY A 263 -27.96 2.30 -4.81
N ALA A 264 -26.64 2.07 -4.80
CA ALA A 264 -25.65 2.93 -5.46
C ALA A 264 -25.22 2.34 -6.82
N ARG A 265 -25.37 3.11 -7.91
CA ARG A 265 -25.00 2.69 -9.28
C ARG A 265 -23.52 2.92 -9.61
N SER A 266 -22.80 3.65 -8.77
CA SER A 266 -21.37 3.92 -8.92
C SER A 266 -20.73 4.25 -7.57
N LEU A 267 -19.41 4.12 -7.46
CA LEU A 267 -18.68 4.55 -6.25
C LEU A 267 -18.80 6.06 -6.02
N LYS A 268 -18.89 6.86 -7.08
CA LYS A 268 -19.15 8.31 -6.99
C LYS A 268 -20.52 8.58 -6.37
N GLN A 269 -21.55 7.82 -6.76
CA GLN A 269 -22.87 7.90 -6.16
C GLN A 269 -22.85 7.43 -4.70
N LEU A 270 -22.18 6.31 -4.40
CA LEU A 270 -22.04 5.80 -3.03
C LEU A 270 -21.42 6.86 -2.11
N SER A 271 -20.32 7.48 -2.55
CA SER A 271 -19.70 8.60 -1.84
C SER A 271 -20.68 9.76 -1.66
N LYS A 272 -21.40 10.18 -2.72
CA LYS A 272 -22.40 11.26 -2.63
C LYS A 272 -23.50 10.94 -1.61
N MET A 273 -24.04 9.72 -1.61
CA MET A 273 -25.08 9.28 -0.67
C MET A 273 -24.60 9.37 0.78
N MET A 274 -23.33 9.05 1.06
CA MET A 274 -22.75 9.21 2.40
C MET A 274 -22.80 10.67 2.88
N ASN A 275 -22.46 11.62 1.99
CA ASN A 275 -22.40 13.04 2.37
C ASN A 275 -23.78 13.70 2.51
N LEU A 276 -24.77 13.16 1.79
CA LEU A 276 -26.16 13.61 1.88
C LEU A 276 -26.92 12.88 3.00
N GLU A 277 -26.23 12.09 3.83
CA GLU A 277 -26.82 11.28 4.90
C GLU A 277 -27.93 10.33 4.43
N GLN A 278 -27.87 9.95 3.15
CA GLN A 278 -28.80 9.00 2.52
C GLN A 278 -28.40 7.55 2.82
N LEU A 279 -27.11 7.30 3.09
CA LEU A 279 -26.67 6.01 3.62
C LEU A 279 -27.03 5.90 5.10
N ARG A 280 -27.56 4.75 5.49
CA ARG A 280 -27.88 4.40 6.88
C ARG A 280 -26.98 3.23 7.30
N PHE A 281 -26.46 3.26 8.51
CA PHE A 281 -25.57 2.24 9.09
C PHE A 281 -26.06 1.84 10.48
#